data_AF-A0A0D2DB49-F1
#
_entry.id   AF-A0A0D2DB49-F1
#
_cell.length_a   1.000
_cell.length_b   1.000
_cell.length_c   1.000
_cell.angle_alpha   90.00
_cell.angle_beta   90.00
_cell.angle_gamma   90.00
#
_symmetry.space_group_name_H-M   'P 1'
#
loop_
_entity.id
_entity.type
_entity.pdbx_description
1 polymer ?
#
loop_
_entity_poly.entity_id
_entity_poly.type
_entity_poly.pdbx_seq_one_letter_code
_entity_poly.pdbx_strand_id
1 'polypeptide(L)'
;MTPDIANFVYLDGRIVKEEVIGVGGAGIVVNRGGYAFKIPRISKLVEIDGVPVHDRILNHNEDSYNELAVAVTSFRHEKAIYKRLGDRPGIIRCYNVDSEEPSIQMPLMNGDLRQYLSDFRPERTVQLSWFIQLARAMAFAHTKGVILCDLRLDNIVYDDKLIDFSESSLMHPEWDLKGCYKYGFSILTDIGQFGAVMFEITTGQRCSFDIYEEWQEVGDRRSFFLTLRGLLRGVLRQPVFPSPDSMLLSVALFVAQSRRSL
;
A
#
# COMPACT_ATOMS: atom_id res chain seq x y z
N MET A 1 7.21 35.57 -2.82
CA MET A 1 7.32 34.43 -1.90
C MET A 1 8.53 33.65 -2.29
N THR A 2 9.57 33.71 -1.46
CA THR A 2 10.67 32.74 -1.49
C THR A 2 10.16 31.40 -0.96
N PRO A 3 10.55 30.26 -1.53
CA PRO A 3 10.04 28.97 -1.10
C PRO A 3 10.52 28.64 0.32
N ASP A 4 9.64 28.09 1.15
CA ASP A 4 10.02 27.50 2.42
C ASP A 4 10.98 26.32 2.18
N ILE A 5 12.12 26.32 2.87
CA ILE A 5 13.13 25.26 2.74
C ILE A 5 12.96 24.29 3.91
N ALA A 6 12.59 23.06 3.60
CA ALA A 6 12.46 21.97 4.57
C ALA A 6 13.42 20.83 4.25
N ASN A 7 14.07 20.28 5.27
CA ASN A 7 14.92 19.09 5.17
C ASN A 7 14.25 17.90 5.86
N PHE A 8 14.42 16.69 5.31
CA PHE A 8 14.08 15.48 6.03
C PHE A 8 15.09 15.20 7.13
N VAL A 9 14.62 14.73 8.29
CA VAL A 9 15.45 14.43 9.46
C VAL A 9 15.15 13.05 10.04
N TYR A 10 16.14 12.47 10.71
CA TYR A 10 15.98 11.30 11.57
C TYR A 10 15.26 11.66 12.88
N LEU A 11 14.87 10.64 13.65
CA LEU A 11 14.27 10.82 14.97
C LEU A 11 15.15 11.61 15.96
N ASP A 12 16.47 11.55 15.79
CA ASP A 12 17.42 12.32 16.60
C ASP A 12 17.69 13.73 16.07
N GLY A 13 16.96 14.16 15.03
CA GLY A 13 17.06 15.48 14.42
C GLY A 13 18.22 15.64 13.43
N ARG A 14 19.04 14.61 13.19
CA ARG A 14 20.07 14.66 12.15
C ARG A 14 19.42 14.73 10.77
N ILE A 15 19.95 15.58 9.90
CA ILE A 15 19.49 15.70 8.50
C ILE A 15 19.78 14.41 7.75
N VAL A 16 18.78 13.93 7.00
CA VAL A 16 18.93 12.81 6.05
C VAL A 16 19.83 13.28 4.90
N LYS A 17 20.95 12.57 4.69
CA LYS A 17 21.91 12.87 3.62
C LYS A 17 21.91 11.86 2.49
N GLU A 18 21.24 10.72 2.72
CA GLU A 18 21.04 9.69 1.73
C GLU A 18 20.14 10.16 0.57
N GLU A 19 20.31 9.52 -0.59
CA GLU A 19 19.45 9.73 -1.74
C GLU A 19 18.01 9.29 -1.39
N VAL A 20 17.06 10.22 -1.48
CA VAL A 20 15.64 9.94 -1.32
C VAL A 20 15.11 9.41 -2.64
N ILE A 21 14.68 8.15 -2.65
CA ILE A 21 14.17 7.44 -3.84
C ILE A 21 12.64 7.31 -3.84
N GLY A 22 11.98 7.68 -2.75
CA GLY A 22 10.52 7.69 -2.66
C GLY A 22 10.02 8.55 -1.50
N VAL A 23 8.84 9.16 -1.68
CA VAL A 23 8.17 9.96 -0.64
C VAL A 23 6.72 9.55 -0.57
N GLY A 24 6.32 8.99 0.58
CA GLY A 24 4.95 8.60 0.88
C GLY A 24 4.28 9.54 1.89
N GLY A 25 3.06 9.18 2.31
CA GLY A 25 2.32 9.90 3.34
C GLY A 25 3.02 9.86 4.70
N ALA A 26 3.32 8.65 5.19
CA ALA A 26 3.88 8.43 6.53
C ALA A 26 5.41 8.25 6.57
N GLY A 27 6.06 8.08 5.41
CA GLY A 27 7.48 7.75 5.34
C GLY A 27 8.16 8.26 4.09
N ILE A 28 9.49 8.33 4.14
CA ILE A 28 10.36 8.49 2.97
C ILE A 28 11.16 7.21 2.78
N VAL A 29 11.58 6.94 1.55
CA VAL A 29 12.45 5.81 1.21
C VAL A 29 13.79 6.35 0.79
N VAL A 30 14.86 5.90 1.45
CA VAL A 30 16.23 6.29 1.15
C VAL A 30 17.06 5.12 0.67
N ASN A 31 18.01 5.38 -0.24
CA ASN A 31 19.00 4.41 -0.66
C ASN A 31 20.19 4.43 0.31
N ARG A 32 20.40 3.33 1.04
CA ARG A 32 21.51 3.19 2.00
C ARG A 32 22.22 1.86 1.76
N GLY A 33 23.46 1.93 1.30
CA GLY A 33 24.31 0.75 1.10
C GLY A 33 23.73 -0.25 0.08
N GLY A 34 22.99 0.22 -0.93
CA GLY A 34 22.34 -0.63 -1.94
C GLY A 34 21.01 -1.26 -1.49
N TYR A 35 20.46 -0.80 -0.37
CA TYR A 35 19.15 -1.21 0.14
C TYR A 35 18.18 -0.02 0.17
N ALA A 36 16.89 -0.31 0.05
CA ALA A 36 15.83 0.66 0.27
C ALA A 36 15.44 0.67 1.76
N PHE A 37 15.54 1.83 2.40
CA PHE A 37 15.10 2.03 3.79
C PHE A 37 13.91 2.97 3.82
N LYS A 38 12.73 2.45 4.13
CA LYS A 38 11.59 3.28 4.52
C LYS A 38 11.84 3.78 5.95
N ILE A 39 11.80 5.09 6.16
CA ILE A 39 11.97 5.75 7.47
C ILE A 39 10.86 6.79 7.68
N PRO A 40 10.53 7.16 8.93
CA PRO A 40 9.55 8.18 9.25
C PRO A 40 9.76 9.46 8.45
N ARG A 41 8.67 9.99 7.90
CA ARG A 41 8.70 11.29 7.22
C ARG A 41 8.63 12.38 8.28
N ILE A 42 9.79 12.91 8.66
CA ILE A 42 9.91 14.02 9.61
C ILE A 42 10.62 15.15 8.87
N SER A 43 9.97 16.30 8.83
CA SER A 43 10.49 17.50 8.17
C SER A 43 10.91 18.52 9.23
N LYS A 44 12.06 19.13 9.04
CA LYS A 44 12.52 20.29 9.81
C LYS A 44 12.43 21.53 8.92
N LEU A 45 11.65 22.52 9.34
CA LEU A 45 11.60 23.83 8.69
C LEU A 45 12.89 24.58 9.01
N VAL A 46 13.62 24.97 7.97
CA VAL A 46 14.90 25.66 8.12
C VAL A 46 14.74 27.15 7.82
N GLU A 47 13.80 27.51 6.95
CA GLU A 47 13.59 28.88 6.50
C GLU A 47 12.13 29.11 6.16
N ILE A 48 11.59 30.25 6.61
CA ILE A 48 10.28 30.78 6.19
C ILE A 48 10.52 32.19 5.66
N ASP A 49 10.12 32.46 4.42
CA ASP A 49 10.24 33.80 3.80
C ASP A 49 11.65 34.44 3.90
N GLY A 50 12.73 33.67 3.73
CA GLY A 50 14.09 34.22 3.84
C GLY A 50 14.66 34.21 5.27
N VAL A 51 13.86 33.84 6.27
CA VAL A 51 14.21 33.94 7.68
C VAL A 51 14.51 32.55 8.24
N PRO A 52 15.73 32.29 8.74
CA PRO A 52 16.06 31.03 9.40
C PRO A 52 15.15 30.78 10.60
N VAL A 53 14.52 29.60 10.64
CA VAL A 53 13.67 29.19 11.75
C VAL A 53 14.47 28.27 12.67
N HIS A 54 14.47 28.58 13.96
CA HIS A 54 14.86 27.60 14.98
C HIS A 54 13.62 26.78 15.31
N ASP A 55 13.52 25.65 14.61
CA ASP A 55 12.33 24.82 14.63
C ASP A 55 11.96 24.36 16.05
N ARG A 56 10.70 24.58 16.42
CA ARG A 56 10.09 24.22 17.71
C ARG A 56 9.64 22.76 17.76
N ILE A 57 9.78 21.99 16.67
CA ILE A 57 9.34 20.58 16.59
C ILE A 57 10.08 19.67 17.59
N LEU A 58 11.22 20.09 18.14
CA LEU A 58 11.90 19.39 19.25
C LEU A 58 11.61 20.00 20.65
N ASN A 59 10.84 21.08 20.74
CA ASN A 59 10.42 21.63 22.04
C ASN A 59 9.19 20.88 22.51
N HIS A 60 9.42 19.95 23.44
CA HIS A 60 8.43 19.28 24.27
C HIS A 60 7.44 20.30 24.89
N ASN A 61 6.33 20.56 24.21
CA ASN A 61 5.11 21.03 24.85
C ASN A 61 4.17 19.83 24.95
N GLU A 62 3.74 19.50 26.17
CA GLU A 62 2.95 18.30 26.53
C GLU A 62 1.62 18.16 25.76
N ASP A 63 1.17 19.21 25.06
CA ASP A 63 -0.08 19.24 24.29
C ASP A 63 0.12 19.07 22.77
N SER A 64 1.35 18.95 22.27
CA SER A 64 1.60 18.65 20.85
C SER A 64 1.34 17.17 20.60
N TYR A 65 0.41 16.86 19.69
CA TYR A 65 0.25 15.53 19.10
C TYR A 65 1.65 14.93 18.85
N ASN A 66 1.99 13.82 19.51
CA ASN A 66 3.35 13.29 19.46
C ASN A 66 3.54 12.56 18.13
N GLU A 67 3.75 13.32 17.06
CA GLU A 67 3.94 12.84 15.69
C GLU A 67 5.04 11.78 15.61
N LEU A 68 6.09 11.93 16.43
CA LEU A 68 7.16 10.94 16.54
C LEU A 68 6.65 9.61 17.11
N ALA A 69 5.88 9.64 18.20
CA ALA A 69 5.29 8.42 18.76
C ALA A 69 4.31 7.75 17.78
N VAL A 70 3.53 8.53 17.04
CA VAL A 70 2.63 8.02 16.01
C VAL A 70 3.41 7.36 14.88
N ALA A 71 4.46 8.01 14.38
CA ALA A 71 5.32 7.44 13.34
C ALA A 71 6.06 6.18 13.81
N VAL A 72 6.59 6.17 15.03
CA VAL A 72 7.21 4.96 15.60
C VAL A 72 6.19 3.83 15.70
N THR A 73 4.96 4.13 16.12
CA THR A 73 3.89 3.14 16.25
C THR A 73 3.48 2.56 14.89
N SER A 74 3.37 3.39 13.84
CA SER A 74 3.01 2.90 12.50
C SER A 74 4.09 1.97 11.92
N PHE A 75 5.38 2.28 12.10
CA PHE A 75 6.47 1.41 11.66
C PHE A 75 6.55 0.10 12.45
N ARG A 76 6.27 0.12 13.77
CA ARG A 76 6.14 -1.11 14.57
C ARG A 76 4.99 -1.98 14.09
N HIS A 77 3.86 -1.38 13.76
CA HIS A 77 2.71 -2.08 13.19
C HIS A 77 3.04 -2.73 11.84
N GLU A 78 3.66 -1.98 10.93
CA GLU A 78 4.12 -2.49 9.63
C GLU A 78 5.12 -3.66 9.81
N LYS A 79 6.09 -3.55 10.73
CA LYS A 79 6.99 -4.66 11.08
C LYS A 79 6.27 -5.88 11.63
N ALA A 80 5.25 -5.70 12.47
CA ALA A 80 4.46 -6.80 13.00
C ALA A 80 3.74 -7.57 11.88
N ILE A 81 3.29 -6.87 10.83
CA ILE A 81 2.73 -7.49 9.63
C ILE A 81 3.80 -8.28 8.87
N TYR A 82 4.97 -7.70 8.59
CA TYR A 82 6.08 -8.44 7.97
C TYR A 82 6.45 -9.68 8.78
N LYS A 83 6.49 -9.58 10.11
CA LYS A 83 6.77 -10.71 11.01
C LYS A 83 5.72 -11.79 10.92
N ARG A 84 4.44 -11.42 10.84
CA ARG A 84 3.30 -12.34 10.69
C ARG A 84 3.32 -13.06 9.35
N LEU A 85 3.69 -12.36 8.28
CA LEU A 85 3.73 -12.88 6.92
C LEU A 85 4.96 -13.76 6.67
N GLY A 86 6.10 -13.40 7.26
CA GLY A 86 7.38 -14.10 7.07
C GLY A 86 7.93 -13.95 5.65
N ASP A 87 8.96 -14.72 5.32
CA ASP A 87 9.56 -14.74 3.98
C ASP A 87 8.73 -15.62 3.04
N ARG A 88 8.08 -15.01 2.04
CA ARG A 88 7.09 -15.66 1.17
C ARG A 88 7.16 -15.14 -0.26
N PRO A 89 7.00 -16.02 -1.28
CA PRO A 89 6.85 -15.57 -2.66
C PRO A 89 5.69 -14.57 -2.83
N GLY A 90 5.91 -13.52 -3.63
CA GLY A 90 4.95 -12.45 -3.88
C GLY A 90 4.86 -11.39 -2.77
N ILE A 91 5.65 -11.48 -1.70
CA ILE A 91 5.78 -10.45 -0.65
C ILE A 91 7.25 -10.03 -0.56
N ILE A 92 7.52 -8.73 -0.53
CA ILE A 92 8.89 -8.25 -0.38
C ILE A 92 9.47 -8.61 0.98
N ARG A 93 10.76 -8.95 1.03
CA ARG A 93 11.41 -9.27 2.29
C ARG A 93 11.75 -8.00 3.07
N CYS A 94 11.36 -7.95 4.33
CA CYS A 94 11.87 -7.01 5.32
C CYS A 94 13.06 -7.65 6.05
N TYR A 95 14.26 -7.10 5.88
CA TYR A 95 15.49 -7.67 6.44
C TYR A 95 15.68 -7.38 7.92
N ASN A 96 15.14 -6.27 8.42
CA ASN A 96 15.32 -5.79 9.80
C ASN A 96 14.03 -5.92 10.63
N VAL A 97 13.24 -6.97 10.39
CA VAL A 97 11.92 -7.17 11.02
C VAL A 97 11.99 -7.26 12.55
N ASP A 98 13.08 -7.79 13.11
CA ASP A 98 13.30 -7.91 14.56
C ASP A 98 14.06 -6.71 15.17
N SER A 99 14.40 -5.69 14.37
CA SER A 99 15.02 -4.47 14.88
C SER A 99 13.96 -3.55 15.52
N GLU A 100 14.31 -2.91 16.63
CA GLU A 100 13.49 -1.88 17.29
C GLU A 100 13.54 -0.53 16.58
N GLU A 101 14.47 -0.34 15.63
CA GLU A 101 14.53 0.89 14.85
C GLU A 101 13.25 1.05 14.02
N PRO A 102 12.62 2.24 13.99
CA PRO A 102 11.43 2.49 13.21
C PRO A 102 11.84 2.72 11.75
N SER A 103 12.22 1.64 11.07
CA SER A 103 12.65 1.62 9.68
C SER A 103 12.34 0.26 9.05
N ILE A 104 11.98 0.24 7.77
CA ILE A 104 11.79 -1.01 7.01
C ILE A 104 12.91 -1.12 5.98
N GLN A 105 13.78 -2.12 6.14
CA GLN A 105 14.87 -2.39 5.20
C GLN A 105 14.44 -3.44 4.18
N MET A 106 14.51 -3.09 2.91
CA MET A 106 14.10 -3.91 1.76
C MET A 106 15.20 -3.97 0.70
N PRO A 107 15.18 -4.96 -0.20
CA PRO A 107 16.03 -4.91 -1.38
C PRO A 107 15.71 -3.66 -2.22
N LEU A 108 16.73 -3.09 -2.86
CA LEU A 108 16.53 -2.01 -3.82
C LEU A 108 15.91 -2.58 -5.10
N MET A 109 14.78 -2.00 -5.52
CA MET A 109 14.01 -2.46 -6.68
C MET A 109 14.05 -1.42 -7.80
N ASN A 110 13.90 -1.87 -9.05
CA ASN A 110 13.95 -1.00 -10.24
C ASN A 110 12.60 -0.29 -10.52
N GLY A 111 11.92 0.16 -9.47
CA GLY A 111 10.60 0.79 -9.55
C GLY A 111 9.43 -0.17 -9.34
N ASP A 112 8.24 0.42 -9.43
CA ASP A 112 6.95 -0.26 -9.27
C ASP A 112 6.31 -0.65 -10.61
N LEU A 113 5.26 -1.46 -10.56
CA LEU A 113 4.53 -1.89 -11.76
C LEU A 113 3.83 -0.72 -12.45
N ARG A 114 3.49 0.36 -11.74
CA ARG A 114 2.89 1.55 -12.38
C ARG A 114 3.91 2.21 -13.30
N GLN A 115 5.13 2.40 -12.82
CA GLN A 115 6.25 2.92 -13.62
C GLN A 115 6.60 1.95 -14.76
N TYR A 116 6.68 0.65 -14.50
CA TYR A 116 6.95 -0.31 -15.58
C TYR A 116 5.88 -0.26 -16.69
N LEU A 117 4.61 -0.12 -16.31
CA LEU A 117 3.49 -0.01 -17.24
C LEU A 117 3.33 1.39 -17.86
N SER A 118 4.13 2.40 -17.52
CA SER A 118 4.13 3.62 -18.34
C SER A 118 4.84 3.38 -19.67
N ASP A 119 5.87 2.54 -19.65
CA ASP A 119 6.82 2.40 -20.76
C ASP A 119 6.64 1.08 -21.51
N PHE A 120 6.12 0.05 -20.84
CA PHE A 120 6.02 -1.30 -21.38
C PHE A 120 4.60 -1.88 -21.28
N ARG A 121 4.25 -2.71 -22.26
CA ARG A 121 3.04 -3.53 -22.26
C ARG A 121 3.46 -5.00 -22.29
N PRO A 122 3.45 -5.70 -21.15
CA PRO A 122 3.87 -7.10 -21.09
C PRO A 122 2.88 -8.00 -21.85
N GLU A 123 3.37 -9.13 -22.35
CA GLU A 123 2.52 -10.14 -22.99
C GLU A 123 1.50 -10.72 -22.01
N ARG A 124 0.38 -11.25 -22.53
CA ARG A 124 -0.69 -11.83 -21.71
C ARG A 124 -0.20 -12.95 -20.78
N THR A 125 0.78 -13.74 -21.21
CA THR A 125 1.38 -14.81 -20.40
C THR A 125 2.05 -14.26 -19.14
N VAL A 126 2.78 -13.15 -19.26
CA VAL A 126 3.41 -12.45 -18.14
C VAL A 126 2.36 -11.83 -17.22
N GLN A 127 1.35 -11.15 -17.79
CA GLN A 127 0.25 -10.58 -17.02
C GLN A 127 -0.48 -11.65 -16.17
N LEU A 128 -0.80 -12.80 -16.79
CA LEU A 128 -1.44 -13.93 -16.09
C LEU A 128 -0.55 -14.47 -14.96
N SER A 129 0.77 -14.54 -15.18
CA SER A 129 1.72 -14.96 -14.15
C SER A 129 1.68 -14.03 -12.94
N TRP A 130 1.70 -12.71 -13.16
CA TRP A 130 1.57 -11.72 -12.10
C TRP A 130 0.24 -11.84 -11.36
N PHE A 131 -0.88 -12.02 -12.07
CA PHE A 131 -2.19 -12.19 -11.42
C PHE A 131 -2.21 -13.42 -10.50
N ILE A 132 -1.65 -14.54 -10.94
CA ILE A 132 -1.59 -15.76 -10.14
C ILE A 132 -0.74 -15.56 -8.89
N GLN A 133 0.41 -14.91 -9.02
CA GLN A 133 1.32 -14.69 -7.90
C GLN A 133 0.74 -13.69 -6.88
N LEU A 134 0.20 -12.56 -7.34
CA LEU A 134 -0.48 -11.58 -6.48
C LEU A 134 -1.69 -12.18 -5.77
N ALA A 135 -2.49 -12.98 -6.47
CA ALA A 135 -3.61 -13.70 -5.88
C ALA A 135 -3.16 -14.67 -4.77
N ARG A 136 -2.05 -15.39 -4.99
CA ARG A 136 -1.47 -16.30 -3.97
C ARG A 136 -0.94 -15.53 -2.77
N ALA A 137 -0.28 -14.40 -2.97
CA ALA A 137 0.23 -13.54 -1.90
C ALA A 137 -0.91 -12.96 -1.07
N MET A 138 -1.94 -12.43 -1.73
CA MET A 138 -3.14 -11.89 -1.08
C MET A 138 -3.88 -12.97 -0.27
N ALA A 139 -4.16 -14.13 -0.88
CA ALA A 139 -4.83 -15.23 -0.18
C ALA A 139 -4.02 -15.69 1.04
N PHE A 140 -2.70 -15.79 0.90
CA PHE A 140 -1.82 -16.11 2.02
C PHE A 140 -1.92 -15.06 3.14
N ALA A 141 -1.86 -13.76 2.81
CA ALA A 141 -2.01 -12.69 3.79
C ALA A 141 -3.33 -12.79 4.56
N HIS A 142 -4.43 -13.07 3.84
CA HIS A 142 -5.74 -13.31 4.45
C HIS A 142 -5.70 -14.48 5.44
N THR A 143 -5.10 -15.62 5.09
CA THR A 143 -4.97 -16.77 6.02
C THR A 143 -4.14 -16.47 7.28
N LYS A 144 -3.33 -15.39 7.25
CA LYS A 144 -2.52 -14.93 8.38
C LYS A 144 -3.20 -13.82 9.19
N GLY A 145 -4.45 -13.51 8.87
CA GLY A 145 -5.23 -12.44 9.48
C GLY A 145 -4.70 -11.06 9.13
N VAL A 146 -4.21 -10.87 7.90
CA VAL A 146 -3.80 -9.56 7.39
C VAL A 146 -4.77 -9.15 6.29
N ILE A 147 -5.37 -7.97 6.41
CA ILE A 147 -6.13 -7.32 5.34
C ILE A 147 -5.20 -6.26 4.72
N LEU A 148 -5.03 -6.27 3.40
CA LEU A 148 -4.03 -5.44 2.72
C LEU A 148 -4.42 -3.95 2.71
N CYS A 149 -5.71 -3.65 2.51
CA CYS A 149 -6.30 -2.31 2.52
C CYS A 149 -5.84 -1.32 1.43
N ASP A 150 -4.63 -1.46 0.86
CA ASP A 150 -4.10 -0.56 -0.16
C ASP A 150 -3.41 -1.32 -1.30
N LEU A 151 -4.16 -2.21 -1.96
CA LEU A 151 -3.65 -2.97 -3.11
C LEU A 151 -3.74 -2.15 -4.40
N ARG A 152 -2.60 -1.62 -4.85
CA ARG A 152 -2.44 -0.75 -6.04
C ARG A 152 -1.10 -0.99 -6.72
N LEU A 153 -0.97 -0.60 -7.99
CA LEU A 153 0.26 -0.82 -8.78
C LEU A 153 1.52 -0.18 -8.18
N ASP A 154 1.37 0.94 -7.49
CA ASP A 154 2.46 1.65 -6.80
C ASP A 154 3.05 0.81 -5.65
N ASN A 155 2.22 -0.08 -5.07
CA ASN A 155 2.58 -0.96 -3.97
C ASN A 155 2.97 -2.37 -4.48
N ILE A 156 3.28 -2.50 -5.78
CA ILE A 156 3.74 -3.75 -6.39
C ILE A 156 5.03 -3.45 -7.13
N VAL A 157 6.16 -4.03 -6.69
CA VAL A 157 7.44 -3.84 -7.38
C VAL A 157 7.52 -4.70 -8.63
N TYR A 158 8.42 -4.33 -9.54
CA TYR A 158 8.82 -5.18 -10.65
C TYR A 158 9.31 -6.55 -10.12
N ASP A 159 8.83 -7.66 -10.72
CA ASP A 159 8.80 -9.03 -10.14
C ASP A 159 7.61 -9.30 -9.19
N ASP A 160 6.53 -8.52 -9.34
CA ASP A 160 5.17 -8.77 -8.83
C ASP A 160 5.05 -9.07 -7.33
N LYS A 161 5.90 -8.44 -6.53
CA LYS A 161 5.89 -8.52 -5.07
C LYS A 161 5.14 -7.34 -4.46
N LEU A 162 4.26 -7.66 -3.52
CA LEU A 162 3.63 -6.67 -2.66
C LEU A 162 4.69 -5.98 -1.80
N ILE A 163 4.66 -4.65 -1.83
CA ILE A 163 5.41 -3.76 -0.94
C ILE A 163 4.41 -2.90 -0.16
N ASP A 164 4.90 -2.30 0.92
CA ASP A 164 4.16 -1.34 1.75
C ASP A 164 2.91 -1.91 2.45
N PHE A 165 3.03 -2.16 3.74
CA PHE A 165 1.92 -2.63 4.59
C PHE A 165 1.50 -1.57 5.61
N SER A 166 1.80 -0.30 5.36
CA SER A 166 1.51 0.78 6.32
C SER A 166 0.01 0.98 6.57
N GLU A 167 -0.83 0.78 5.54
CA GLU A 167 -2.30 0.87 5.64
C GLU A 167 -2.96 -0.48 5.95
N SER A 168 -2.19 -1.58 5.91
CA SER A 168 -2.72 -2.91 6.15
C SER A 168 -3.17 -3.12 7.59
N SER A 169 -4.19 -3.94 7.78
CA SER A 169 -4.74 -4.26 9.11
C SER A 169 -4.28 -5.63 9.58
N LEU A 170 -3.70 -5.67 10.78
CA LEU A 170 -3.34 -6.92 11.47
C LEU A 170 -4.47 -7.34 12.41
N MET A 171 -5.20 -8.39 12.03
CA MET A 171 -6.31 -8.94 12.79
C MET A 171 -5.82 -9.86 13.92
N HIS A 172 -6.70 -10.10 14.88
CA HIS A 172 -6.44 -11.06 15.96
C HIS A 172 -6.09 -12.44 15.37
N PRO A 173 -5.15 -13.21 15.96
CA PRO A 173 -4.78 -14.53 15.43
C PRO A 173 -5.94 -15.52 15.26
N GLU A 174 -6.99 -15.37 16.08
CA GLU A 174 -8.21 -16.20 16.03
C GLU A 174 -9.33 -15.62 15.14
N TRP A 175 -9.02 -14.57 14.37
CA TRP A 175 -10.00 -13.99 13.45
C TRP A 175 -10.44 -15.01 12.41
N ASP A 176 -11.74 -15.20 12.27
CA ASP A 176 -12.37 -16.26 11.46
C ASP A 176 -12.52 -15.90 9.97
N LEU A 177 -11.75 -14.91 9.51
CA LEU A 177 -11.81 -14.35 8.15
C LEU A 177 -13.15 -13.67 7.81
N LYS A 178 -14.02 -13.42 8.80
CA LYS A 178 -15.31 -12.76 8.61
C LYS A 178 -15.35 -11.37 9.24
N GLY A 179 -16.15 -10.50 8.63
CA GLY A 179 -16.30 -9.11 9.07
C GLY A 179 -15.25 -8.18 8.49
N CYS A 180 -15.20 -6.97 9.03
CA CYS A 180 -14.33 -5.90 8.57
C CYS A 180 -13.52 -5.32 9.74
N TYR A 181 -12.39 -4.69 9.43
CA TYR A 181 -11.67 -3.84 10.36
C TYR A 181 -12.47 -2.56 10.66
N LYS A 182 -12.04 -1.78 11.67
CA LYS A 182 -12.76 -0.61 12.22
C LYS A 182 -13.14 0.49 11.20
N TYR A 183 -12.63 0.41 9.97
CA TYR A 183 -12.90 1.35 8.88
C TYR A 183 -13.62 0.73 7.67
N GLY A 184 -14.13 -0.50 7.80
CA GLY A 184 -14.91 -1.18 6.75
C GLY A 184 -14.09 -2.01 5.76
N PHE A 185 -12.76 -1.99 5.86
CA PHE A 185 -11.88 -2.87 5.07
C PHE A 185 -12.05 -4.33 5.44
N SER A 186 -12.06 -5.20 4.43
CA SER A 186 -12.24 -6.64 4.57
C SER A 186 -11.53 -7.38 3.43
N ILE A 187 -11.53 -8.71 3.49
CA ILE A 187 -11.07 -9.55 2.37
C ILE A 187 -11.77 -9.18 1.05
N LEU A 188 -13.04 -8.77 1.10
CA LEU A 188 -13.79 -8.40 -0.09
C LEU A 188 -13.35 -7.06 -0.68
N THR A 189 -12.87 -6.13 0.15
CA THR A 189 -12.33 -4.86 -0.35
C THR A 189 -10.97 -5.09 -1.02
N ASP A 190 -10.12 -5.96 -0.46
CA ASP A 190 -8.86 -6.36 -1.10
C ASP A 190 -9.11 -7.03 -2.47
N ILE A 191 -10.11 -7.91 -2.56
CA ILE A 191 -10.51 -8.53 -3.84
C ILE A 191 -10.98 -7.47 -4.85
N GLY A 192 -11.72 -6.45 -4.40
CA GLY A 192 -12.14 -5.34 -5.26
C GLY A 192 -10.95 -4.53 -5.80
N GLN A 193 -10.00 -4.20 -4.93
CA GLN A 193 -8.75 -3.53 -5.29
C GLN A 193 -7.90 -4.38 -6.25
N PHE A 194 -7.83 -5.70 -6.01
CA PHE A 194 -7.15 -6.62 -6.92
C PHE A 194 -7.77 -6.60 -8.32
N GLY A 195 -9.10 -6.53 -8.43
CA GLY A 195 -9.80 -6.35 -9.70
C GLY A 195 -9.40 -5.06 -10.44
N ALA A 196 -9.22 -3.95 -9.70
CA ALA A 196 -8.72 -2.70 -10.29
C ALA A 196 -7.28 -2.86 -10.81
N VAL A 197 -6.40 -3.51 -10.04
CA VAL A 197 -5.03 -3.83 -10.47
C VAL A 197 -5.02 -4.68 -11.74
N MET A 198 -5.85 -5.72 -11.81
CA MET A 198 -5.98 -6.56 -13.01
C MET A 198 -6.43 -5.73 -14.23
N PHE A 199 -7.37 -4.80 -14.04
CA PHE A 199 -7.83 -3.90 -15.09
C PHE A 199 -6.71 -2.98 -15.57
N GLU A 200 -5.98 -2.34 -14.65
CA GLU A 200 -4.88 -1.45 -15.02
C GLU A 200 -3.79 -2.21 -15.81
N ILE A 201 -3.41 -3.42 -15.38
CA ILE A 201 -2.42 -4.25 -16.08
C ILE A 201 -2.90 -4.65 -17.48
N THR A 202 -4.16 -5.06 -17.61
CA THR A 202 -4.70 -5.59 -18.87
C THR A 202 -4.91 -4.50 -19.91
N THR A 203 -5.38 -3.32 -19.48
CA THR A 203 -5.82 -2.25 -20.37
C THR A 203 -4.79 -1.13 -20.50
N GLY A 204 -3.90 -0.99 -19.52
CA GLY A 204 -3.05 0.19 -19.37
C GLY A 204 -3.80 1.46 -18.94
N GLN A 205 -5.10 1.37 -18.63
CA GLN A 205 -5.92 2.49 -18.19
C GLN A 205 -6.02 2.52 -16.66
N ARG A 206 -6.00 3.72 -16.08
CA ARG A 206 -6.11 3.90 -14.64
C ARG A 206 -7.50 3.50 -14.14
N CYS A 207 -7.53 2.74 -13.05
CA CYS A 207 -8.75 2.36 -12.34
C CYS A 207 -8.51 2.50 -10.84
N SER A 208 -9.46 3.09 -10.13
CA SER A 208 -9.44 3.17 -8.66
C SER A 208 -10.64 2.43 -8.10
N PHE A 209 -10.41 1.71 -7.00
CA PHE A 209 -11.47 1.11 -6.22
C PHE A 209 -11.67 1.93 -4.95
N ASP A 210 -12.78 2.66 -4.87
CA ASP A 210 -13.13 3.48 -3.72
C ASP A 210 -14.31 2.84 -2.97
N ILE A 211 -14.08 2.44 -1.72
CA ILE A 211 -15.09 1.83 -0.86
C ILE A 211 -16.06 2.86 -0.27
N TYR A 212 -15.73 4.16 -0.38
CA TYR A 212 -16.48 5.28 0.17
C TYR A 212 -17.21 6.11 -0.89
N GLU A 213 -17.12 5.79 -2.19
CA GLU A 213 -17.76 6.57 -3.26
C GLU A 213 -19.30 6.64 -3.12
N GLU A 214 -19.91 5.66 -2.43
CA GLU A 214 -21.35 5.65 -2.10
C GLU A 214 -21.66 5.84 -0.60
N TRP A 215 -20.65 6.19 0.22
CA TRP A 215 -20.85 6.42 1.65
C TRP A 215 -21.62 7.73 1.86
N GLN A 216 -22.85 7.62 2.39
CA GLN A 216 -23.69 8.79 2.70
C GLN A 216 -23.66 9.17 4.19
N GLU A 217 -23.66 8.20 5.11
CA GLU A 217 -23.68 8.46 6.56
C GLU A 217 -22.95 7.37 7.38
N VAL A 218 -22.54 7.72 8.61
CA VAL A 218 -21.88 6.82 9.57
C VAL A 218 -22.82 5.70 10.00
N GLY A 219 -22.51 4.45 9.62
CA GLY A 219 -23.28 3.26 9.99
C GLY A 219 -23.91 2.49 8.83
N ASP A 220 -23.73 2.94 7.58
CA ASP A 220 -24.27 2.24 6.41
C ASP A 220 -23.52 0.90 6.17
N ARG A 221 -24.23 -0.23 6.38
CA ARG A 221 -23.69 -1.61 6.28
C ARG A 221 -23.55 -2.11 4.83
N ARG A 222 -23.31 -1.25 3.84
CA ARG A 222 -23.39 -1.62 2.41
C ARG A 222 -22.11 -2.16 1.79
N SER A 223 -21.12 -2.59 2.58
CA SER A 223 -19.84 -3.13 2.09
C SER A 223 -19.94 -4.33 1.13
N PHE A 224 -21.09 -5.02 1.04
CA PHE A 224 -21.23 -6.27 0.28
C PHE A 224 -21.71 -6.12 -1.18
N PHE A 225 -22.42 -5.03 -1.52
CA PHE A 225 -22.94 -4.81 -2.89
C PHE A 225 -22.03 -3.95 -3.78
N LEU A 226 -20.91 -3.45 -3.23
CA LEU A 226 -20.00 -2.49 -3.87
C LEU A 226 -18.94 -3.15 -4.76
N THR A 227 -18.54 -4.40 -4.52
CA THR A 227 -17.41 -5.03 -5.24
C THR A 227 -17.68 -5.23 -6.73
N LEU A 228 -18.90 -5.63 -7.13
CA LEU A 228 -19.24 -5.81 -8.54
C LEU A 228 -19.68 -4.50 -9.20
N ARG A 229 -20.45 -3.64 -8.49
CA ARG A 229 -20.93 -2.37 -9.03
C ARG A 229 -19.84 -1.31 -9.17
N GLY A 230 -18.92 -1.20 -8.20
CA GLY A 230 -17.77 -0.29 -8.27
C GLY A 230 -16.84 -0.67 -9.41
N LEU A 231 -16.50 -1.96 -9.53
CA LEU A 231 -15.72 -2.47 -10.66
C LEU A 231 -16.44 -2.23 -12.00
N LEU A 232 -17.73 -2.57 -12.10
CA LEU A 232 -18.53 -2.33 -13.31
C LEU A 232 -18.66 -0.84 -13.65
N ARG A 233 -18.75 0.08 -12.69
CA ARG A 233 -18.84 1.53 -12.98
C ARG A 233 -17.51 2.14 -13.37
N GLY A 234 -16.40 1.72 -12.76
CA GLY A 234 -15.05 2.13 -13.18
C GLY A 234 -14.74 1.66 -14.61
N VAL A 235 -15.15 0.43 -14.93
CA VAL A 235 -15.11 -0.17 -16.27
C VAL A 235 -16.02 0.61 -17.23
N LEU A 236 -17.32 0.78 -16.94
CA LEU A 236 -18.29 1.40 -17.86
C LEU A 236 -18.12 2.92 -18.10
N ARG A 237 -17.26 3.62 -17.34
CA ARG A 237 -16.96 5.06 -17.56
C ARG A 237 -15.85 5.31 -18.59
N GLN A 238 -15.13 4.28 -19.05
CA GLN A 238 -14.04 4.42 -20.03
C GLN A 238 -14.57 4.24 -21.47
N PRO A 239 -14.31 5.17 -22.42
CA PRO A 239 -14.98 5.23 -23.73
C PRO A 239 -14.55 4.17 -24.76
N VAL A 240 -13.76 3.16 -24.39
CA VAL A 240 -13.21 2.19 -25.35
C VAL A 240 -13.29 0.77 -24.78
N PHE A 241 -14.36 0.03 -25.09
CA PHE A 241 -14.46 -1.42 -24.83
C PHE A 241 -14.46 -2.22 -26.12
N PRO A 242 -13.51 -3.16 -26.29
CA PRO A 242 -13.72 -4.37 -27.06
C PRO A 242 -14.02 -5.55 -26.11
N SER A 243 -15.25 -6.09 -26.23
CA SER A 243 -15.86 -7.28 -25.60
C SER A 243 -15.63 -7.58 -24.07
N PRO A 244 -16.66 -7.41 -23.21
CA PRO A 244 -16.62 -7.65 -21.75
C PRO A 244 -16.44 -9.10 -21.26
N ASP A 245 -16.48 -10.10 -22.14
CA ASP A 245 -16.92 -11.45 -21.73
C ASP A 245 -15.82 -12.35 -21.12
N SER A 246 -14.54 -12.07 -21.35
CA SER A 246 -13.46 -12.95 -20.84
C SER A 246 -12.97 -12.54 -19.45
N MET A 247 -12.84 -11.23 -19.18
CA MET A 247 -12.25 -10.72 -17.94
C MET A 247 -13.24 -10.77 -16.77
N LEU A 248 -14.52 -10.44 -17.01
CA LEU A 248 -15.59 -10.61 -16.02
C LEU A 248 -15.76 -12.08 -15.63
N LEU A 249 -15.60 -13.00 -16.58
CA LEU A 249 -15.66 -14.44 -16.30
C LEU A 249 -14.46 -14.90 -15.48
N SER A 250 -13.25 -14.39 -15.74
CA SER A 250 -12.05 -14.71 -14.94
C SER A 250 -12.12 -14.16 -13.51
N VAL A 251 -12.59 -12.92 -13.33
CA VAL A 251 -12.79 -12.34 -11.99
C VAL A 251 -13.94 -13.06 -11.26
N ALA A 252 -15.03 -13.37 -11.95
CA ALA A 252 -16.14 -14.14 -11.37
C ALA A 252 -15.75 -15.59 -11.02
N LEU A 253 -14.96 -16.26 -11.87
CA LEU A 253 -14.39 -17.59 -11.61
C LEU A 253 -13.41 -17.55 -10.44
N PHE A 254 -12.57 -16.52 -10.35
CA PHE A 254 -11.65 -16.34 -9.23
C PHE A 254 -12.41 -16.13 -7.92
N VAL A 255 -13.40 -15.22 -7.89
CA VAL A 255 -14.29 -15.01 -6.72
C VAL A 255 -15.06 -16.30 -6.36
N ALA A 256 -15.49 -17.08 -7.34
CA ALA A 256 -16.18 -18.35 -7.13
C ALA A 256 -15.24 -19.46 -6.61
N GLN A 257 -13.97 -19.47 -7.03
CA GLN A 257 -12.96 -20.43 -6.56
C GLN A 257 -12.47 -20.10 -5.15
N SER A 258 -12.25 -18.82 -4.81
CA SER A 258 -11.87 -18.40 -3.46
C SER A 258 -12.93 -18.76 -2.40
N ARG A 259 -14.21 -18.89 -2.78
CA ARG A 259 -15.27 -19.41 -1.89
C ARG A 259 -15.26 -20.92 -1.66
N ARG A 260 -14.59 -21.70 -2.52
CA ARG A 260 -14.52 -23.17 -2.38
C ARG A 260 -13.30 -23.64 -1.58
N SER A 261 -12.38 -22.73 -1.26
CA SER A 261 -11.14 -23.00 -0.54
C SER A 261 -11.09 -22.38 0.86
N LEU A 262 -12.19 -21.76 1.29
CA LEU A 262 -12.43 -21.20 2.63
C LEU A 262 -13.46 -22.07 3.38
#